data_AF-A0A2M8T8X7-F1
#
_entry.id   AF-A0A2M8T8X7-F1
#
_cell.length_a   1.000
_cell.length_b   1.000
_cell.length_c   1.000
_cell.angle_alpha   90.00
_cell.angle_beta   90.00
_cell.angle_gamma   90.00
#
_symmetry.space_group_name_H-M   'P 1'
#
loop_
_entity.id
_entity.type
_entity.pdbx_description
1 polymer ?
#
loop_
_entity_poly.entity_id
_entity_poly.type
_entity_poly.pdbx_seq_one_letter_code
_entity_poly.pdbx_strand_id
1 'polypeptide(L)'
;MVSGAYTRNGGGKIEIAKSKKHIVYKYVSHKKIFTIALVILILFVVAVVFLNLTTYNFVSKNAVYIVKMSFGFTLIGILFGCFLSIIGAAWYRKKVTMVQNDEDIKNYSRIIKADIERTSRLFRNKRFNFIKISNITILKNWIDAFSRISSKLTKNELQELFDYYCQMDKLIDYEIRINKHLEVMQCYALKDYPYMKEYNELIKGFSIEVNALFKIDITSLKTKLQLLCS
;
A
#
# COMPACT_ATOMS: atom_id res chain seq x y z
N MET A 1 19.37 42.13 32.16
CA MET A 1 18.03 42.40 32.74
C MET A 1 17.00 41.66 31.89
N VAL A 2 16.19 40.82 32.54
CA VAL A 2 14.96 40.12 32.08
C VAL A 2 15.18 39.16 30.90
N SER A 3 15.47 37.86 31.06
CA SER A 3 14.74 36.78 31.75
C SER A 3 13.26 36.67 31.36
N GLY A 4 12.98 35.89 30.31
CA GLY A 4 11.65 35.40 29.95
C GLY A 4 11.65 33.88 29.98
N ALA A 5 11.66 33.33 31.20
CA ALA A 5 11.51 31.91 31.46
C ALA A 5 10.09 31.47 31.09
N TYR A 6 9.96 30.61 30.08
CA TYR A 6 8.72 29.86 29.88
C TYR A 6 8.65 28.74 30.91
N THR A 7 7.77 28.96 31.88
CA THR A 7 7.40 28.01 32.92
C THR A 7 6.72 26.79 32.30
N ARG A 8 7.45 25.67 32.34
CA ARG A 8 6.93 24.34 32.09
C ARG A 8 6.31 23.85 33.39
N ASN A 9 4.98 23.88 33.51
CA ASN A 9 4.26 23.09 34.50
C ASN A 9 2.89 22.67 33.96
N GLY A 10 2.66 21.36 34.04
CA GLY A 10 1.48 20.70 33.51
C GLY A 10 1.72 19.20 33.44
N GLY A 11 1.98 18.61 34.61
CA GLY A 11 2.06 17.16 34.76
C GLY A 11 0.72 16.52 34.41
N GLY A 12 0.64 15.93 33.23
CA GLY A 12 -0.29 14.86 32.92
C GLY A 12 0.52 13.57 32.84
N LYS A 13 0.36 12.68 33.83
CA LYS A 13 0.75 11.27 33.67
C LYS A 13 -0.03 10.73 32.47
N ILE A 14 0.59 10.68 31.31
CA ILE A 14 0.06 9.89 30.21
C ILE A 14 0.45 8.44 30.51
N GLU A 15 -0.47 7.69 31.12
CA GLU A 15 -0.40 6.24 31.15
C GLU A 15 -0.51 5.68 29.72
N ILE A 16 0.60 5.69 28.99
CA ILE A 16 0.76 4.85 27.80
C ILE A 16 1.56 3.62 28.25
N ALA A 17 0.85 2.52 28.50
CA ALA A 17 1.29 1.16 28.10
C ALA A 17 0.33 0.07 28.61
N LYS A 18 -0.87 -0.05 28.03
CA LYS A 18 -1.65 -1.31 28.08
C LYS A 18 -1.79 -2.02 26.73
N SER A 19 -1.44 -1.40 25.60
CA SER A 19 -1.65 -2.05 24.28
C SER A 19 -0.53 -3.01 23.83
N LYS A 20 0.72 -2.86 24.31
CA LYS A 20 1.82 -3.78 23.95
C LYS A 20 1.65 -5.19 24.52
N LYS A 21 1.04 -5.33 25.71
CA LYS A 21 0.77 -6.66 26.31
C LYS A 21 -0.22 -7.49 25.47
N HIS A 22 -1.25 -6.85 24.90
CA HIS A 22 -2.25 -7.57 24.09
C HIS A 22 -1.69 -8.13 22.77
N ILE A 23 -0.77 -7.41 22.13
CA ILE A 23 -0.18 -7.84 20.85
C ILE A 23 0.79 -9.00 21.07
N VAL A 24 1.63 -8.95 22.12
CA VAL A 24 2.54 -10.05 22.48
C VAL A 24 1.77 -11.30 22.91
N TYR A 25 0.69 -11.14 23.69
CA TYR A 25 -0.15 -12.28 24.11
C TYR A 25 -0.84 -12.95 22.92
N LYS A 26 -1.31 -12.17 21.93
CA LYS A 26 -1.91 -12.69 20.70
C LYS A 26 -0.91 -13.44 19.82
N TYR A 27 0.35 -12.96 19.75
CA TYR A 27 1.41 -13.58 18.95
C TYR A 27 1.93 -14.89 19.58
N VAL A 28 2.09 -14.92 20.90
CA VAL A 28 2.47 -16.13 21.66
C VAL A 28 1.34 -17.17 21.63
N SER A 29 0.08 -16.73 21.73
CA SER A 29 -1.10 -17.59 21.62
C SER A 29 -1.19 -18.28 20.26
N HIS A 30 -0.99 -17.56 19.15
CA HIS A 30 -1.05 -18.15 17.80
C HIS A 30 0.06 -19.18 17.52
N LYS A 31 1.29 -18.97 18.02
CA LYS A 31 2.35 -19.98 17.93
C LYS A 31 1.99 -21.24 18.71
N LYS A 32 1.46 -21.09 19.94
CA LYS A 32 1.03 -22.22 20.77
C LYS A 32 -0.12 -22.99 20.11
N ILE A 33 -1.12 -22.30 19.56
CA ILE A 33 -2.24 -22.94 18.83
C ILE A 33 -1.73 -23.71 17.60
N PHE A 34 -0.77 -23.15 16.86
CA PHE A 34 -0.16 -23.85 15.71
C PHE A 34 0.59 -25.10 16.13
N THR A 35 1.42 -25.01 17.18
CA THR A 35 2.16 -26.17 17.71
C THR A 35 1.19 -27.22 18.26
N ILE A 36 0.13 -26.82 18.96
CA ILE A 36 -0.91 -27.73 19.47
C ILE A 36 -1.66 -28.42 18.32
N ALA A 37 -2.07 -27.67 17.29
CA ALA A 37 -2.75 -28.23 16.13
C ALA A 37 -1.86 -29.22 15.36
N LEU A 38 -0.57 -28.93 15.24
CA LEU A 38 0.41 -29.83 14.60
C LEU A 38 0.65 -31.09 15.43
N VAL A 39 0.73 -30.99 16.76
CA VAL A 39 0.83 -32.14 17.66
C VAL A 39 -0.43 -33.01 17.59
N ILE A 40 -1.62 -32.40 17.56
CA ILE A 40 -2.89 -33.13 17.41
C ILE A 40 -2.96 -33.84 16.06
N LEU A 41 -2.52 -33.19 14.97
CA LEU A 41 -2.47 -33.80 13.64
C LEU A 41 -1.53 -35.02 13.62
N ILE A 42 -0.34 -34.90 14.21
CA ILE A 42 0.63 -36.01 14.28
C ILE A 42 0.06 -37.16 15.11
N LEU A 43 -0.52 -36.87 16.29
CA LEU A 43 -1.16 -37.89 17.13
C LEU A 43 -2.32 -38.59 16.41
N PHE A 44 -3.11 -37.84 15.64
CA PHE A 44 -4.22 -38.40 14.88
C PHE A 44 -3.73 -39.30 13.74
N VAL A 45 -2.70 -38.88 12.99
CA VAL A 45 -2.08 -39.71 11.94
C VAL A 45 -1.50 -41.00 12.54
N VAL A 46 -0.78 -40.90 13.66
CA VAL A 46 -0.24 -42.07 14.37
C VAL A 46 -1.35 -43.00 14.84
N ALA A 47 -2.45 -42.46 15.39
CA ALA A 47 -3.60 -43.26 15.82
C ALA A 47 -4.27 -44.00 14.67
N VAL A 48 -4.44 -43.36 13.50
CA VAL A 48 -5.03 -44.01 12.30
C VAL A 48 -4.09 -45.09 11.74
N VAL A 49 -2.78 -44.85 11.71
CA VAL A 49 -1.78 -45.85 11.30
C VAL A 49 -1.77 -47.03 12.26
N PHE A 50 -1.82 -46.78 13.57
CA PHE A 50 -1.86 -47.83 14.60
C PHE A 50 -3.14 -48.67 14.51
N LEU A 51 -4.31 -48.04 14.37
CA LEU A 51 -5.59 -48.72 14.15
C LEU A 51 -5.54 -49.61 12.90
N ASN A 52 -4.96 -49.13 11.80
CA ASN A 52 -4.83 -49.92 10.57
C ASN A 52 -3.87 -51.11 10.74
N LEU A 53 -2.77 -50.96 11.48
CA LEU A 53 -1.82 -52.04 11.83
C LEU A 53 -2.44 -53.11 12.72
N THR A 54 -3.18 -52.73 13.77
CA THR A 54 -3.87 -53.69 14.65
C THR A 54 -4.96 -54.48 13.94
N THR A 55 -5.63 -53.87 12.96
CA THR A 55 -6.70 -54.53 12.19
C THR A 55 -6.15 -55.45 11.10
N TYR A 56 -4.95 -55.15 10.57
CA TYR A 56 -4.25 -55.98 9.57
C TYR A 56 -3.89 -57.37 10.12
N ASN A 57 -3.53 -57.47 11.40
CA ASN A 57 -3.16 -58.73 12.04
C ASN A 57 -4.35 -59.66 12.37
N PHE A 58 -5.60 -59.19 12.25
CA PHE A 58 -6.77 -59.94 12.74
C PHE A 58 -7.73 -60.48 11.66
N VAL A 59 -7.68 -60.01 10.41
CA VAL A 59 -8.62 -60.45 9.36
C VAL A 59 -7.95 -60.47 7.98
N SER A 60 -7.56 -61.66 7.51
CA SER A 60 -6.88 -61.86 6.21
C SER A 60 -7.82 -62.00 4.99
N LYS A 61 -9.12 -61.71 5.10
CA LYS A 61 -10.05 -61.73 3.96
C LYS A 61 -11.16 -60.69 4.14
N ASN A 62 -11.25 -59.72 3.22
CA ASN A 62 -12.51 -59.17 2.65
C ASN A 62 -12.34 -57.75 2.09
N ALA A 63 -13.04 -57.47 0.98
CA ALA A 63 -13.19 -56.15 0.34
C ALA A 63 -13.63 -55.04 1.32
N VAL A 64 -14.27 -55.40 2.43
CA VAL A 64 -14.65 -54.48 3.53
C VAL A 64 -13.43 -53.80 4.16
N TYR A 65 -12.26 -54.45 4.20
CA TYR A 65 -11.03 -53.86 4.71
C TYR A 65 -10.49 -52.76 3.78
N ILE A 66 -10.55 -53.00 2.46
CA ILE A 66 -10.13 -52.03 1.44
C ILE A 66 -11.01 -50.77 1.51
N VAL A 67 -12.33 -50.93 1.68
CA VAL A 67 -13.28 -49.80 1.81
C VAL A 67 -13.04 -49.00 3.10
N LYS A 68 -12.74 -49.67 4.22
CA LYS A 68 -12.40 -48.98 5.48
C LYS A 68 -11.07 -48.22 5.40
N MET A 69 -10.07 -48.82 4.76
CA MET A 69 -8.78 -48.17 4.49
C MET A 69 -8.95 -46.96 3.56
N SER A 70 -9.68 -47.10 2.46
CA SER A 70 -9.90 -45.99 1.53
C SER A 70 -10.64 -44.83 2.20
N PHE A 71 -11.64 -45.12 3.04
CA PHE A 71 -12.33 -44.09 3.83
C PHE A 71 -11.40 -43.37 4.81
N GLY A 72 -10.50 -44.10 5.47
CA GLY A 72 -9.46 -43.53 6.35
C GLY A 72 -8.52 -42.59 5.61
N PHE A 73 -8.05 -42.97 4.41
CA PHE A 73 -7.21 -42.11 3.58
C PHE A 73 -7.94 -40.86 3.09
N THR A 74 -9.23 -40.97 2.73
CA THR A 74 -10.05 -39.81 2.35
C THR A 74 -10.20 -38.82 3.50
N LEU A 75 -10.45 -39.30 4.73
CA LEU A 75 -10.51 -38.46 5.93
C LEU A 75 -9.19 -37.75 6.22
N ILE A 76 -8.06 -38.47 6.08
CA ILE A 76 -6.72 -37.88 6.22
C ILE A 76 -6.50 -36.79 5.17
N GLY A 77 -6.88 -37.05 3.91
CA GLY A 77 -6.77 -36.08 2.81
C GLY A 77 -7.57 -34.80 3.07
N ILE A 78 -8.81 -34.92 3.55
CA ILE A 78 -9.65 -33.77 3.93
C ILE A 78 -9.01 -32.97 5.07
N LEU A 79 -8.55 -33.64 6.12
CA LEU A 79 -7.90 -32.99 7.25
C LEU A 79 -6.60 -32.27 6.85
N PHE A 80 -5.80 -32.90 5.98
CA PHE A 80 -4.58 -32.31 5.45
C PHE A 80 -4.87 -31.10 4.56
N GLY A 81 -5.92 -31.16 3.73
CA GLY A 81 -6.40 -30.01 2.94
C GLY A 81 -6.84 -28.84 3.82
N CYS A 82 -7.60 -29.11 4.88
CA CYS A 82 -7.99 -28.10 5.86
C CYS A 82 -6.77 -27.47 6.55
N PHE A 83 -5.78 -28.28 6.92
CA PHE A 83 -4.55 -27.79 7.54
C PHE A 83 -3.74 -26.89 6.61
N LEU A 84 -3.54 -27.30 5.35
CA LEU A 84 -2.88 -26.47 4.33
C LEU A 84 -3.61 -25.15 4.09
N SER A 85 -4.95 -25.17 4.07
CA SER A 85 -5.77 -23.95 3.92
C SER A 85 -5.55 -22.97 5.08
N ILE A 86 -5.53 -23.47 6.33
CA ILE A 86 -5.25 -22.65 7.52
C ILE A 86 -3.84 -22.05 7.47
N ILE A 87 -2.83 -22.84 7.06
CA ILE A 87 -1.45 -22.34 6.90
C ILE A 87 -1.37 -21.29 5.81
N GLY A 88 -1.98 -21.55 4.64
CA GLY A 88 -2.02 -20.60 3.53
C GLY A 88 -2.64 -19.27 3.95
N ALA A 89 -3.77 -19.32 4.66
CA ALA A 89 -4.44 -18.14 5.20
C ALA A 89 -3.56 -17.40 6.23
N ALA A 90 -2.89 -18.12 7.13
CA ALA A 90 -2.00 -17.53 8.13
C ALA A 90 -0.76 -16.88 7.51
N TRP A 91 -0.15 -17.54 6.52
CA TRP A 91 1.00 -17.01 5.77
C TRP A 91 0.62 -15.77 4.96
N TYR A 92 -0.52 -15.81 4.27
CA TYR A 92 -1.06 -14.65 3.54
C TYR A 92 -1.32 -13.48 4.50
N ARG A 93 -1.95 -13.74 5.65
CA ARG A 93 -2.20 -12.71 6.67
C ARG A 93 -0.91 -12.11 7.22
N LYS A 94 0.12 -12.93 7.44
CA LYS A 94 1.46 -12.47 7.88
C LYS A 94 2.14 -11.62 6.81
N LYS A 95 2.05 -12.00 5.54
CA LYS A 95 2.58 -11.23 4.40
C LYS A 95 1.88 -9.87 4.28
N VAL A 96 0.55 -9.84 4.40
CA VAL A 96 -0.24 -8.60 4.40
C VAL A 96 0.12 -7.71 5.60
N THR A 97 0.27 -8.27 6.81
CA THR A 97 0.66 -7.47 7.99
C THR A 97 2.08 -6.92 7.89
N MET A 98 2.99 -7.60 7.19
CA MET A 98 4.35 -7.10 6.93
C MET A 98 4.36 -5.93 5.93
N VAL A 99 3.40 -5.88 5.00
CA VAL A 99 3.16 -4.72 4.11
C VAL A 99 2.43 -3.59 4.86
N GLN A 100 1.70 -3.91 5.93
CA GLN A 100 1.00 -2.97 6.81
C GLN A 100 1.83 -2.53 8.01
N ASN A 101 3.14 -2.36 7.86
CA ASN A 101 3.92 -1.68 8.89
C ASN A 101 3.37 -0.24 9.00
N ASP A 102 2.71 0.10 10.11
CA ASP A 102 2.09 1.43 10.28
C ASP A 102 3.14 2.55 10.14
N GLU A 103 4.42 2.26 10.43
CA GLU A 103 5.54 3.17 10.21
C GLU A 103 5.82 3.41 8.72
N ASP A 104 5.75 2.37 7.89
CA ASP A 104 5.88 2.51 6.43
C ASP A 104 4.70 3.30 5.89
N ILE A 105 3.47 2.96 6.29
CA ILE A 105 2.26 3.69 5.88
C ILE A 105 2.39 5.17 6.22
N LYS A 106 2.88 5.49 7.43
CA LYS A 106 3.11 6.86 7.89
C LYS A 106 4.17 7.57 7.04
N ASN A 107 5.28 6.90 6.75
CA ASN A 107 6.36 7.46 5.94
C ASN A 107 5.92 7.73 4.50
N TYR A 108 5.27 6.78 3.84
CA TYR A 108 4.75 6.98 2.48
C TYR A 108 3.62 8.01 2.43
N SER A 109 2.75 8.07 3.44
CA SER A 109 1.72 9.12 3.53
C SER A 109 2.33 10.52 3.60
N ARG A 110 3.42 10.70 4.36
CA ARG A 110 4.15 11.97 4.43
C ARG A 110 4.76 12.36 3.09
N ILE A 111 5.38 11.40 2.40
CA ILE A 111 6.01 11.64 1.09
C ILE A 111 4.95 12.08 0.07
N ILE A 112 3.84 11.35 -0.04
CA ILE A 112 2.75 11.68 -0.97
C ILE A 112 2.13 13.03 -0.64
N LYS A 113 1.87 13.31 0.65
CA LYS A 113 1.37 14.62 1.07
C LYS A 113 2.31 15.75 0.65
N ALA A 114 3.61 15.61 0.92
CA ALA A 114 4.60 16.61 0.59
C ALA A 114 4.71 16.83 -0.94
N ASP A 115 4.59 15.77 -1.72
CA ASP A 115 4.59 15.80 -3.17
C ASP A 115 3.37 16.55 -3.73
N ILE A 116 2.17 16.20 -3.25
CA ILE A 116 0.91 16.88 -3.62
C ILE A 116 0.98 18.37 -3.27
N GLU A 117 1.48 18.72 -2.08
CA GLU A 117 1.63 20.11 -1.66
C GLU A 117 2.64 20.87 -2.52
N ARG A 118 3.79 20.26 -2.85
CA ARG A 118 4.82 20.87 -3.69
C ARG A 118 4.24 21.23 -5.06
N THR A 119 3.61 20.27 -5.71
CA THR A 119 2.97 20.47 -7.02
C THR A 119 1.86 21.51 -6.96
N SER A 120 1.02 21.46 -5.93
CA SER A 120 -0.05 22.45 -5.75
C SER A 120 0.51 23.87 -5.61
N ARG A 121 1.69 24.05 -5.02
CA ARG A 121 2.36 25.36 -4.92
C ARG A 121 2.95 25.79 -6.25
N LEU A 122 3.56 24.87 -7.01
CA LEU A 122 4.12 25.15 -8.34
C LEU A 122 3.08 25.74 -9.30
N PHE A 123 1.85 25.21 -9.26
CA PHE A 123 0.80 25.60 -10.20
C PHE A 123 -0.24 26.58 -9.66
N ARG A 124 0.00 27.16 -8.48
CA ARG A 124 -0.96 28.04 -7.79
C ARG A 124 -1.45 29.20 -8.67
N ASN A 125 -0.56 29.76 -9.50
CA ASN A 125 -0.87 30.96 -10.28
C ASN A 125 -1.33 30.72 -11.72
N LYS A 126 -1.45 29.47 -12.20
CA LYS A 126 -2.05 29.04 -13.49
C LYS A 126 -1.71 29.84 -14.78
N ARG A 127 -0.76 30.77 -14.73
CA ARG A 127 -0.39 31.66 -15.83
C ARG A 127 0.94 31.18 -16.40
N PHE A 128 0.87 30.54 -17.56
CA PHE A 128 2.03 29.96 -18.23
C PHE A 128 2.20 30.65 -19.58
N ASN A 129 2.80 31.84 -19.59
CA ASN A 129 3.09 32.59 -20.81
C ASN A 129 4.59 32.79 -20.92
N PHE A 130 5.24 32.15 -21.91
CA PHE A 130 6.69 32.30 -22.20
C PHE A 130 7.59 32.20 -20.96
N ILE A 131 7.18 31.36 -20.02
CA ILE A 131 7.93 31.11 -18.79
C ILE A 131 8.35 29.64 -18.83
N LYS A 132 9.64 29.41 -18.52
CA LYS A 132 10.15 28.07 -18.32
C LYS A 132 9.33 27.39 -17.22
N ILE A 133 8.72 26.26 -17.55
CA ILE A 133 7.95 25.48 -16.59
C ILE A 133 8.96 24.86 -15.61
N SER A 134 8.67 24.99 -14.32
CA SER A 134 9.51 24.42 -13.26
C SER A 134 9.29 22.91 -13.18
N ASN A 135 10.39 22.19 -12.90
CA ASN A 135 10.42 20.73 -12.90
C ASN A 135 9.34 20.11 -12.03
N ILE A 136 8.40 19.44 -12.70
CA ILE A 136 7.34 18.65 -12.09
C ILE A 136 7.97 17.35 -11.62
N THR A 137 7.98 17.16 -10.31
CA THR A 137 8.48 15.92 -9.71
C THR A 137 7.31 15.00 -9.42
N ILE A 138 7.44 13.73 -9.82
CA ILE A 138 6.57 12.64 -9.39
C ILE A 138 7.40 11.69 -8.53
N LEU A 139 6.75 11.10 -7.53
CA LEU A 139 7.32 10.01 -6.76
C LEU A 139 7.70 8.83 -7.67
N LYS A 140 9.00 8.55 -7.80
CA LYS A 140 9.56 7.50 -8.67
C LYS A 140 8.88 6.13 -8.52
N ASN A 141 8.48 5.77 -7.31
CA ASN A 141 7.82 4.50 -7.00
C ASN A 141 6.38 4.73 -6.47
N TRP A 142 5.59 5.57 -7.13
CA TRP A 142 4.23 5.87 -6.68
C TRP A 142 3.32 4.62 -6.62
N ILE A 143 3.57 3.60 -7.44
CA ILE A 143 2.87 2.30 -7.38
C ILE A 143 3.17 1.56 -6.07
N ASP A 144 4.45 1.55 -5.62
CA ASP A 144 4.83 0.94 -4.35
C ASP A 144 4.21 1.72 -3.19
N ALA A 145 4.25 3.05 -3.26
CA ALA A 145 3.62 3.92 -2.28
C ALA A 145 2.10 3.68 -2.19
N PHE A 146 1.43 3.55 -3.33
CA PHE A 146 0.03 3.16 -3.45
C PHE A 146 -0.22 1.80 -2.79
N SER A 147 0.59 0.78 -3.11
CA SER A 147 0.43 -0.57 -2.57
C SER A 147 0.46 -0.58 -1.04
N ARG A 148 1.34 0.24 -0.44
CA ARG A 148 1.53 0.31 1.01
C ARG A 148 0.40 1.04 1.72
N ILE A 149 -0.09 2.14 1.16
CA ILE A 149 -1.17 2.93 1.80
C ILE A 149 -2.58 2.43 1.43
N SER A 150 -2.71 1.59 0.40
CA SER A 150 -4.00 1.15 -0.16
C SER A 150 -4.96 0.60 0.88
N SER A 151 -4.44 -0.11 1.88
CA SER A 151 -5.23 -0.69 2.97
C SER A 151 -5.90 0.32 3.90
N LYS A 152 -5.48 1.60 3.88
CA LYS A 152 -6.01 2.67 4.74
C LYS A 152 -6.87 3.68 3.97
N LEU A 153 -6.92 3.57 2.64
CA LEU A 153 -7.70 4.43 1.77
C LEU A 153 -8.95 3.71 1.28
N THR A 154 -10.01 4.47 1.07
CA THR A 154 -11.23 4.00 0.41
C THR A 154 -11.00 3.88 -1.10
N LYS A 155 -11.89 3.18 -1.80
CA LYS A 155 -11.85 3.06 -3.26
C LYS A 155 -11.83 4.44 -3.95
N ASN A 156 -12.59 5.40 -3.45
CA ASN A 156 -12.67 6.75 -4.02
C ASN A 156 -11.34 7.50 -3.83
N GLU A 157 -10.77 7.47 -2.62
CA GLU A 157 -9.47 8.10 -2.32
C GLU A 157 -8.33 7.47 -3.13
N LEU A 158 -8.40 6.16 -3.41
CA LEU A 158 -7.45 5.48 -4.29
C LEU A 158 -7.60 5.91 -5.74
N GLN A 159 -8.83 6.10 -6.21
CA GLN A 159 -9.09 6.61 -7.55
C GLN A 159 -8.57 8.05 -7.70
N GLU A 160 -8.85 8.93 -6.73
CA GLU A 160 -8.35 10.31 -6.71
C GLU A 160 -6.81 10.36 -6.76
N LEU A 161 -6.15 9.48 -5.99
CA LEU A 161 -4.70 9.37 -5.97
C LEU A 161 -4.13 8.89 -7.32
N PHE A 162 -4.79 7.91 -7.94
CA PHE A 162 -4.41 7.41 -9.26
C PHE A 162 -4.60 8.47 -10.35
N ASP A 163 -5.76 9.12 -10.36
CA ASP A 163 -6.08 10.18 -11.31
C ASP A 163 -5.09 11.34 -11.17
N TYR A 164 -4.72 11.69 -9.94
CA TYR A 164 -3.71 12.71 -9.65
C TYR A 164 -2.35 12.38 -10.29
N TYR A 165 -1.82 11.18 -10.06
CA TYR A 165 -0.50 10.80 -10.59
C TYR A 165 -0.50 10.57 -12.11
N CYS A 166 -1.58 10.03 -12.67
CA CYS A 166 -1.77 9.94 -14.12
C CYS A 166 -1.77 11.32 -14.79
N GLN A 167 -2.42 12.29 -14.14
CA GLN A 167 -2.46 13.66 -14.63
C GLN A 167 -1.09 14.35 -14.55
N MET A 168 -0.30 14.03 -13.51
CA MET A 168 1.06 14.52 -13.37
C MET A 168 1.99 14.00 -14.46
N ASP A 169 1.89 12.72 -14.84
CA ASP A 169 2.70 12.14 -15.93
C ASP A 169 2.49 12.91 -17.25
N LYS A 170 1.24 13.26 -17.58
CA LYS A 170 0.93 14.09 -18.76
C LYS A 170 1.57 15.47 -18.67
N LEU A 171 1.53 16.10 -17.49
CA LEU A 171 2.08 17.42 -17.28
C LEU A 171 3.61 17.43 -17.44
N ILE A 172 4.32 16.38 -17.05
CA ILE A 172 5.77 16.23 -17.29
C ILE A 172 6.07 16.23 -18.79
N ASP A 173 5.31 15.48 -19.58
CA ASP A 173 5.52 15.42 -21.03
C ASP A 173 5.30 16.79 -21.70
N TYR A 174 4.25 17.52 -21.30
CA TYR A 174 4.06 18.89 -21.74
C TYR A 174 5.19 19.81 -21.29
N GLU A 175 5.65 19.70 -20.05
CA GLU A 175 6.76 20.49 -19.53
C GLU A 175 8.01 20.30 -20.41
N ILE A 176 8.41 19.07 -20.68
CA ILE A 176 9.62 18.76 -21.46
C ILE A 176 9.52 19.39 -22.85
N ARG A 177 8.37 19.22 -23.52
CA ARG A 177 8.15 19.76 -24.86
C ARG A 177 8.18 21.30 -24.86
N ILE A 178 7.45 21.93 -23.94
CA ILE A 178 7.41 23.40 -23.82
C ILE A 178 8.80 23.96 -23.51
N ASN A 179 9.53 23.36 -22.56
CA ASN A 179 10.86 23.81 -22.20
C ASN A 179 11.85 23.64 -23.37
N LYS A 180 11.72 22.59 -24.18
CA LYS A 180 12.50 22.42 -25.41
C LYS A 180 12.21 23.52 -26.44
N HIS A 181 10.94 23.87 -26.64
CA HIS A 181 10.59 25.01 -27.52
C HIS A 181 11.21 26.32 -27.01
N LEU A 182 11.16 26.57 -25.70
CA LEU A 182 11.76 27.76 -25.08
C LEU A 182 13.28 27.81 -25.25
N GLU A 183 13.98 26.67 -25.16
CA GLU A 183 15.42 26.59 -25.41
C GLU A 183 15.77 26.93 -26.86
N VAL A 184 15.01 26.40 -27.83
CA VAL A 184 15.22 26.73 -29.24
C VAL A 184 14.89 28.20 -29.52
N MET A 185 13.83 28.74 -28.93
CA MET A 185 13.45 30.15 -29.07
C MET A 185 14.55 31.13 -28.64
N GLN A 186 15.44 30.75 -27.72
CA GLN A 186 16.58 31.61 -27.34
C GLN A 186 17.52 31.91 -28.51
N CYS A 187 17.49 31.08 -29.56
CA CYS A 187 18.32 31.26 -30.75
C CYS A 187 17.64 32.06 -31.87
N TYR A 188 16.37 32.49 -31.69
CA TYR A 188 15.59 33.19 -32.71
C TYR A 188 14.99 34.48 -32.14
N ALA A 189 14.79 35.50 -32.98
CA ALA A 189 13.88 36.57 -32.62
C ALA A 189 12.45 36.01 -32.55
N LEU A 190 11.67 36.41 -31.53
CA LEU A 190 10.35 35.84 -31.25
C LEU A 190 9.40 35.83 -32.47
N LYS A 191 9.45 36.90 -33.27
CA LYS A 191 8.66 37.07 -34.51
C LYS A 191 9.02 36.09 -35.63
N ASP A 192 10.24 35.55 -35.60
CA ASP A 192 10.81 34.71 -36.65
C ASP A 192 10.82 33.22 -36.25
N TYR A 193 10.22 32.88 -35.09
CA TYR A 193 10.18 31.51 -34.61
C TYR A 193 9.16 30.66 -35.41
N PRO A 194 9.59 29.64 -36.17
CA PRO A 194 8.72 28.94 -37.12
C PRO A 194 7.65 28.06 -36.46
N TYR A 195 7.84 27.64 -35.20
CA TYR A 195 6.94 26.74 -34.49
C TYR A 195 6.06 27.45 -33.44
N MET A 196 5.82 28.76 -33.61
CA MET A 196 5.07 29.57 -32.64
C MET A 196 3.62 29.06 -32.44
N LYS A 197 3.00 28.52 -33.51
CA LYS A 197 1.67 27.91 -33.44
C LYS A 197 1.65 26.67 -32.55
N GLU A 198 2.59 25.74 -32.76
CA GLU A 198 2.72 24.51 -31.98
C GLU A 198 2.96 24.82 -30.50
N TYR A 199 3.86 25.75 -30.21
CA TYR A 199 4.12 26.21 -28.85
C TYR A 199 2.84 26.73 -28.16
N ASN A 200 2.04 27.56 -28.83
CA ASN A 200 0.79 28.06 -28.28
C ASN A 200 -0.23 26.95 -28.00
N GLU A 201 -0.30 25.94 -28.88
CA GLU A 201 -1.15 24.77 -28.68
C GLU A 201 -0.69 23.94 -27.48
N LEU A 202 0.62 23.75 -27.30
CA LEU A 202 1.19 23.08 -26.12
C LEU A 202 0.88 23.82 -24.83
N ILE A 203 1.03 25.15 -24.80
CA ILE A 203 0.69 25.98 -23.63
C ILE A 203 -0.80 25.89 -23.29
N LYS A 204 -1.66 25.89 -24.32
CA LYS A 204 -3.11 25.73 -24.14
C LYS A 204 -3.44 24.35 -23.58
N GLY A 205 -2.85 23.29 -24.13
CA GLY A 205 -2.98 21.92 -23.65
C GLY A 205 -2.53 21.79 -22.20
N PHE A 206 -1.33 22.28 -21.89
CA PHE A 206 -0.80 22.31 -20.53
C PHE A 206 -1.73 23.02 -19.55
N SER A 207 -2.28 24.18 -19.93
CA SER A 207 -3.23 24.93 -19.10
C SER A 207 -4.53 24.16 -18.85
N ILE A 208 -5.02 23.40 -19.84
CA ILE A 208 -6.19 22.52 -19.67
C ILE A 208 -5.87 21.41 -18.68
N GLU A 209 -4.71 20.76 -18.82
CA GLU A 209 -4.33 19.65 -17.95
C GLU A 209 -4.05 20.10 -16.51
N VAL A 210 -3.46 21.28 -16.31
CA VAL A 210 -3.33 21.89 -14.96
C VAL A 210 -4.70 22.17 -14.37
N ASN A 211 -5.67 22.64 -15.17
CA ASN A 211 -7.03 22.85 -14.69
C ASN A 211 -7.72 21.53 -14.33
N ALA A 212 -7.50 20.47 -15.09
CA ALA A 212 -8.00 19.14 -14.76
C ALA A 212 -7.39 18.63 -13.43
N LEU A 213 -6.09 18.80 -13.22
CA LEU A 213 -5.42 18.43 -11.97
C LEU A 213 -6.07 19.09 -10.74
N PHE A 214 -6.42 20.39 -10.84
CA PHE A 214 -7.07 21.12 -9.75
C PHE A 214 -8.57 20.85 -9.59
N LYS A 215 -9.21 20.14 -10.52
CA LYS A 215 -10.60 19.67 -10.39
C LYS A 215 -10.72 18.35 -9.63
N ILE A 216 -9.61 17.60 -9.49
CA ILE A 216 -9.59 16.36 -8.70
C ILE A 216 -9.81 16.75 -7.23
N ASP A 217 -10.88 16.24 -6.60
CA ASP A 217 -11.18 16.51 -5.21
C ASP A 217 -10.23 15.74 -4.29
N ILE A 218 -9.05 16.29 -4.09
CA ILE A 218 -8.04 15.73 -3.20
C ILE A 218 -8.25 16.12 -1.73
N THR A 219 -9.41 16.69 -1.36
CA THR A 219 -9.65 17.20 -0.01
C THR A 219 -9.77 16.07 1.00
N SER A 220 -10.56 15.04 0.67
CA SER A 220 -10.68 13.84 1.49
C SER A 220 -9.33 13.15 1.63
N LEU A 221 -8.67 12.90 0.50
CA LEU A 221 -7.34 12.29 0.45
C LEU A 221 -6.31 13.05 1.29
N LYS A 222 -6.21 14.37 1.17
CA LYS A 222 -5.27 15.19 1.97
C LYS A 222 -5.54 15.08 3.47
N THR A 223 -6.81 15.13 3.86
CA THR A 223 -7.23 14.99 5.26
C THR A 223 -6.87 13.61 5.79
N LYS A 224 -7.12 12.56 4.99
CA LYS A 224 -6.79 11.18 5.33
C LYS A 224 -5.28 10.96 5.46
N LEU A 225 -4.49 11.46 4.51
CA LEU A 225 -3.04 11.41 4.55
C LEU A 225 -2.49 12.14 5.78
N GLN A 226 -3.08 13.28 6.17
CA GLN A 226 -2.69 13.99 7.38
C GLN A 226 -2.97 13.18 8.66
N LEU A 227 -4.11 12.50 8.75
CA LEU A 227 -4.42 11.61 9.88
C LEU A 227 -3.49 10.40 9.94
N LEU A 228 -3.05 9.88 8.79
CA LEU A 228 -2.04 8.80 8.75
C LEU A 228 -0.64 9.28 9.13
N CYS A 229 -0.38 10.61 9.09
CA CYS A 229 0.89 11.22 9.47
C CYS A 229 1.03 11.49 10.98
N SER A 230 -0.08 11.58 11.73
CA SER A 230 -0.12 11.77 13.19
C SER A 230 0.16 10.46 13.93
#